data_AF-A0A966VJC8-F1
#
_entry.id   AF-A0A966VJC8-F1
#
_cell.length_a   1.000
_cell.length_b   1.000
_cell.length_c   1.000
_cell.angle_alpha   90.00
_cell.angle_beta   90.00
_cell.angle_gamma   90.00
#
_symmetry.space_group_name_H-M   'P 1'
#
loop_
_entity.id
_entity.type
_entity.pdbx_description
1 polymer ?
#
loop_
_entity_poly.entity_id
_entity_poly.type
_entity_poly.pdbx_seq_one_letter_code
_entity_poly.pdbx_strand_id
1 'polypeptide(L)'
;MLKTLFSLELKSLFRSPTWKQNLWMRILIVFAILYFVLIFLSLGVGAYYIIEKADIGEPFEVINRFLIYYLGFDIVFRYMMQPMPVTNVQPLLYQNIKKATVVHFSMLKMLYSFFNWSHLFFLIPLSIILVVEGQSSGATWLWSLSIYLLLLINNYLNVLVNQKNTVFAVVATLVIGSAGLQYFDVFDITPYTQVFFNAP
;
A
#
# COMPACT_ATOMS: atom_id res chain seq x y z
N MET A 1 -21.39 -11.85 15.60
CA MET A 1 -21.75 -10.76 14.65
C MET A 1 -20.63 -10.43 13.68
N LEU A 2 -19.42 -10.04 14.10
CA LEU A 2 -18.30 -9.76 13.17
C LEU A 2 -17.97 -10.94 12.24
N LYS A 3 -17.86 -12.17 12.78
CA LYS A 3 -17.66 -13.40 11.99
C LYS A 3 -18.72 -13.57 10.89
N THR A 4 -19.98 -13.26 11.22
CA THR A 4 -21.11 -13.32 10.27
C THR A 4 -20.96 -12.29 9.17
N LEU A 5 -20.56 -11.06 9.49
CA LEU A 5 -20.32 -9.99 8.51
C LEU A 5 -19.17 -10.35 7.56
N PHE A 6 -18.07 -10.90 8.08
CA PHE A 6 -16.98 -11.43 7.24
C PHE A 6 -17.44 -12.57 6.31
N SER A 7 -18.26 -13.49 6.82
CA SER A 7 -18.84 -14.55 5.98
C SER A 7 -19.74 -13.99 4.88
N LEU A 8 -20.55 -12.96 5.18
CA LEU A 8 -21.41 -12.29 4.21
C LEU A 8 -20.59 -11.56 3.13
N GLU A 9 -19.49 -10.91 3.51
CA GLU A 9 -18.54 -10.29 2.58
C GLU A 9 -17.89 -11.32 1.65
N LEU A 10 -17.39 -12.42 2.19
CA LEU A 10 -16.81 -13.47 1.36
C LEU A 10 -17.85 -14.02 0.36
N LYS A 11 -19.09 -14.24 0.82
CA LYS A 11 -20.20 -14.66 -0.04
C LYS A 11 -20.57 -13.59 -1.07
N SER A 12 -20.45 -12.30 -0.76
CA SER A 12 -20.74 -11.21 -1.69
C SER A 12 -19.70 -11.13 -2.80
N LEU A 13 -18.42 -11.36 -2.49
CA LEU A 13 -17.34 -11.45 -3.48
C LEU A 13 -17.60 -12.56 -4.52
N PHE A 14 -17.93 -13.78 -4.07
CA PHE A 14 -18.26 -14.88 -4.98
C PHE A 14 -19.57 -14.68 -5.76
N ARG A 15 -20.50 -13.89 -5.22
CA ARG A 15 -21.77 -13.57 -5.88
C ARG A 15 -21.71 -12.31 -6.75
N SER A 16 -20.57 -11.61 -6.75
CA SER A 16 -20.41 -10.36 -7.47
C SER A 16 -20.69 -10.53 -8.97
N PRO A 17 -21.28 -9.52 -9.64
CA PRO A 17 -21.50 -9.57 -11.08
C PRO A 17 -20.23 -9.93 -11.84
N THR A 18 -19.09 -9.40 -11.40
CA THR A 18 -17.75 -9.68 -11.92
C THR A 18 -17.40 -11.17 -11.88
N TRP A 19 -17.66 -11.87 -10.77
CA TRP A 19 -17.44 -13.32 -10.69
C TRP A 19 -18.49 -14.13 -11.44
N LYS A 20 -19.70 -13.62 -11.65
CA LYS A 20 -20.76 -14.28 -12.43
C LYS A 20 -20.64 -14.09 -13.95
N GLN A 21 -19.64 -13.33 -14.42
CA GLN A 21 -19.35 -13.18 -15.85
C GLN A 21 -18.92 -14.49 -16.53
N ASN A 22 -18.88 -14.44 -17.86
CA ASN A 22 -18.44 -15.53 -18.74
C ASN A 22 -17.06 -16.05 -18.34
N LEU A 23 -16.80 -17.34 -18.57
CA LEU A 23 -15.56 -18.04 -18.20
C LEU A 23 -14.29 -17.27 -18.60
N TRP A 24 -14.27 -16.66 -19.79
CA TRP A 24 -13.17 -15.83 -20.29
C TRP A 24 -12.79 -14.68 -19.36
N MET A 25 -13.78 -13.97 -18.80
CA MET A 25 -13.51 -12.85 -17.88
C MET A 25 -12.89 -13.32 -16.57
N ARG A 26 -13.30 -14.50 -16.06
CA ARG A 26 -12.70 -15.08 -14.85
C ARG A 26 -11.24 -15.42 -15.05
N ILE A 27 -10.92 -16.03 -16.20
CA ILE A 27 -9.54 -16.35 -16.57
C ILE A 27 -8.71 -15.07 -16.65
N LEU A 28 -9.22 -14.03 -17.29
CA LEU A 28 -8.54 -12.74 -17.41
C LEU A 28 -8.26 -12.10 -16.03
N ILE A 29 -9.24 -12.10 -15.13
CA ILE A 29 -9.06 -11.55 -13.77
C ILE A 29 -7.99 -12.31 -12.98
N VAL A 30 -8.04 -13.65 -13.00
CA VAL A 30 -7.03 -14.47 -12.28
C VAL A 30 -5.65 -14.26 -12.89
N PHE A 31 -5.55 -14.22 -14.21
CA PHE A 31 -4.30 -13.93 -14.91
C PHE A 31 -3.74 -12.56 -14.54
N ALA A 32 -4.59 -11.51 -14.50
CA ALA A 32 -4.18 -10.18 -14.11
C ALA A 32 -3.67 -10.12 -12.65
N ILE A 33 -4.35 -10.81 -11.72
CA ILE A 33 -3.90 -10.90 -10.33
C ILE A 33 -2.53 -11.57 -10.25
N LEU A 34 -2.35 -12.72 -10.91
CA LEU A 34 -1.06 -13.43 -10.93
C LEU A 34 0.05 -12.59 -11.56
N TYR A 35 -0.27 -11.87 -12.64
CA TYR A 35 0.66 -10.96 -13.31
C TYR A 35 1.15 -9.85 -12.37
N PHE A 36 0.23 -9.17 -11.66
CA PHE A 36 0.63 -8.13 -10.70
C PHE A 36 1.40 -8.68 -9.51
N VAL A 37 1.03 -9.86 -8.99
CA VAL A 37 1.80 -10.52 -7.91
C VAL A 37 3.22 -10.80 -8.37
N LEU A 38 3.40 -11.33 -9.58
CA LEU A 38 4.72 -11.58 -10.15
C LEU A 38 5.52 -10.29 -10.29
N ILE A 39 4.91 -9.21 -10.82
CA ILE A 39 5.58 -7.90 -10.91
C ILE A 39 6.05 -7.41 -9.54
N PHE A 40 5.19 -7.42 -8.51
CA PHE A 40 5.58 -6.92 -7.20
C PHE A 40 6.69 -7.77 -6.56
N LEU A 41 6.64 -9.09 -6.72
CA LEU A 41 7.71 -9.98 -6.27
C LEU A 41 9.03 -9.70 -7.01
N SER A 42 8.98 -9.57 -8.33
CA SER A 42 10.15 -9.25 -9.15
C SER A 42 10.72 -7.87 -8.85
N LEU A 43 9.87 -6.88 -8.58
CA LEU A 43 10.30 -5.55 -8.13
C LEU A 43 10.94 -5.62 -6.74
N GLY A 44 10.38 -6.40 -5.81
CA GLY A 44 10.95 -6.57 -4.47
C GLY A 44 12.36 -7.15 -4.52
N VAL A 45 12.58 -8.17 -5.36
CA VAL A 45 13.92 -8.75 -5.57
C VAL A 45 14.83 -7.82 -6.38
N GLY A 46 14.30 -7.25 -7.46
CA GLY A 46 15.07 -6.46 -8.42
C GLY A 46 15.47 -5.08 -7.90
N ALA A 47 14.72 -4.49 -6.97
CA ALA A 47 15.00 -3.16 -6.44
C ALA A 47 16.43 -3.05 -5.88
N TYR A 48 16.90 -4.07 -5.16
CA TYR A 48 18.27 -4.11 -4.64
C TYR A 48 19.30 -4.10 -5.78
N TYR A 49 19.24 -5.10 -6.68
CA TYR A 49 20.21 -5.28 -7.76
C TYR A 49 20.20 -4.16 -8.80
N ILE A 50 19.03 -3.53 -9.04
CA ILE A 50 18.93 -2.38 -9.94
C ILE A 50 19.73 -1.20 -9.38
N ILE A 51 19.62 -0.94 -8.07
CA ILE A 51 20.33 0.16 -7.42
C ILE A 51 21.83 -0.12 -7.38
N GLU A 52 22.20 -1.34 -6.98
CA GLU A 52 23.61 -1.79 -6.94
C GLU A 52 24.26 -1.66 -8.32
N LYS A 53 23.61 -2.17 -9.37
CA LYS A 53 24.13 -2.12 -10.74
C LYS A 53 24.21 -0.69 -11.30
N ALA A 54 23.35 0.20 -10.83
CA ALA A 54 23.34 1.60 -11.26
C ALA A 54 24.41 2.45 -10.54
N ASP A 55 25.14 1.88 -9.57
CA ASP A 55 26.21 2.54 -8.80
C ASP A 55 25.76 3.86 -8.16
N ILE A 56 24.50 3.90 -7.70
CA ILE A 56 23.87 5.09 -7.11
C ILE A 56 24.30 5.26 -5.64
N GLY A 57 24.72 4.17 -5.00
CA GLY A 57 25.12 4.11 -3.59
C GLY A 57 24.67 2.82 -2.93
N GLU A 58 24.85 2.73 -1.61
CA GLU A 58 24.40 1.58 -0.80
C GLU A 58 22.90 1.33 -0.99
N PRO A 59 22.47 0.16 -1.50
CA PRO A 59 21.08 -0.06 -1.89
C PRO A 59 20.07 0.19 -0.78
N PHE A 60 20.41 -0.20 0.45
CA PHE A 60 19.55 0.04 1.61
C PHE A 60 19.34 1.54 1.89
N GLU A 61 20.39 2.34 1.80
CA GLU A 61 20.31 3.79 2.03
C GLU A 61 19.49 4.48 0.94
N VAL A 62 19.70 4.09 -0.32
CA VAL A 62 18.95 4.64 -1.46
C VAL A 62 17.47 4.30 -1.33
N ILE A 63 17.11 3.07 -0.97
CA ILE A 63 15.72 2.68 -0.71
C ILE A 63 15.12 3.59 0.36
N ASN A 64 15.80 3.77 1.49
CA ASN A 64 15.35 4.63 2.59
C ASN A 64 15.20 6.10 2.18
N ARG A 65 16.10 6.60 1.35
CA ARG A 65 16.05 7.95 0.79
C ARG A 65 14.79 8.17 -0.04
N PHE A 66 14.36 7.20 -0.85
CA PHE A 66 13.17 7.30 -1.70
C PHE A 66 11.86 6.85 -1.05
N LEU A 67 11.87 6.30 0.17
CA LEU A 67 10.65 5.84 0.87
C LEU A 67 9.61 6.94 1.08
N ILE A 68 10.04 8.19 1.26
CA ILE A 68 9.10 9.32 1.41
C ILE A 68 8.22 9.49 0.17
N TYR A 69 8.80 9.34 -1.02
CA TYR A 69 8.04 9.41 -2.27
C TYR A 69 7.15 8.21 -2.44
N TYR A 70 7.60 7.04 -2.01
CA TYR A 70 6.75 5.85 -2.01
C TYR A 70 5.52 6.03 -1.10
N LEU A 71 5.68 6.54 0.11
CA LEU A 71 4.57 6.83 1.03
C LEU A 71 3.64 7.93 0.50
N GLY A 72 4.20 9.00 -0.06
CA GLY A 72 3.43 10.09 -0.66
C GLY A 72 2.62 9.64 -1.87
N PHE A 73 3.27 8.90 -2.78
CA PHE A 73 2.63 8.30 -3.94
C PHE A 73 1.55 7.30 -3.53
N ASP A 74 1.80 6.47 -2.52
CA ASP A 74 0.80 5.53 -1.99
C ASP A 74 -0.47 6.25 -1.54
N ILE A 75 -0.35 7.37 -0.83
CA ILE A 75 -1.51 8.18 -0.42
C ILE A 75 -2.29 8.67 -1.64
N VAL A 76 -1.61 9.29 -2.60
CA VAL A 76 -2.22 9.86 -3.81
C VAL A 76 -2.89 8.77 -4.65
N PHE A 77 -2.18 7.69 -4.91
CA PHE A 77 -2.64 6.57 -5.73
C PHE A 77 -3.87 5.90 -5.10
N ARG A 78 -3.85 5.64 -3.79
CA ARG A 78 -4.99 5.07 -3.07
C ARG A 78 -6.19 5.99 -3.08
N TYR A 79 -6.01 7.30 -2.88
CA TYR A 79 -7.14 8.23 -2.92
C TYR A 79 -7.89 8.16 -4.27
N MET A 80 -7.15 7.97 -5.37
CA MET A 80 -7.74 7.86 -6.71
C MET A 80 -8.34 6.48 -6.99
N MET A 81 -7.64 5.40 -6.61
CA MET A 81 -7.96 4.04 -7.06
C MET A 81 -8.72 3.20 -6.05
N GLN A 82 -8.62 3.49 -4.75
CA GLN A 82 -9.18 2.65 -3.69
C GLN A 82 -10.65 3.03 -3.41
N PRO A 83 -11.61 2.11 -3.63
CA PRO A 83 -13.00 2.37 -3.27
C PRO A 83 -13.15 2.43 -1.75
N MET A 84 -13.79 3.48 -1.26
CA MET A 84 -13.93 3.71 0.17
C MET A 84 -14.96 2.77 0.81
N PRO A 85 -14.66 2.21 2.00
CA PRO A 85 -15.51 1.22 2.64
C PRO A 85 -16.88 1.78 3.05
N VAL A 86 -16.99 3.10 3.22
CA VAL A 86 -18.20 3.81 3.66
C VAL A 86 -19.39 3.52 2.74
N THR A 87 -19.17 3.46 1.43
CA THR A 87 -20.20 3.17 0.43
C THR A 87 -20.77 1.75 0.57
N ASN A 88 -19.93 0.79 0.98
CA ASN A 88 -20.32 -0.61 1.11
C ASN A 88 -21.05 -0.93 2.42
N VAL A 89 -20.93 -0.09 3.45
CA VAL A 89 -21.56 -0.31 4.76
C VAL A 89 -22.86 0.46 4.98
N GLN A 90 -23.23 1.37 4.09
CA GLN A 90 -24.52 2.07 4.14
C GLN A 90 -25.73 1.11 4.28
N PRO A 91 -25.83 -0.01 3.55
CA PRO A 91 -26.96 -0.94 3.71
C PRO A 91 -27.03 -1.59 5.10
N LEU A 92 -25.89 -1.75 5.78
CA LEU A 92 -25.83 -2.33 7.13
C LEU A 92 -26.34 -1.37 8.21
N LEU A 93 -26.38 -0.06 7.93
CA LEU A 93 -26.85 0.95 8.87
C LEU A 93 -28.38 0.94 9.04
N TYR A 94 -29.12 0.42 8.05
CA TYR A 94 -30.57 0.24 8.14
C TYR A 94 -30.97 -1.03 8.88
N GLN A 95 -30.04 -1.96 9.08
CA GLN A 95 -30.28 -3.19 9.83
C GLN A 95 -30.16 -2.93 11.34
N ASN A 96 -30.77 -3.79 12.15
CA ASN A 96 -30.68 -3.73 13.62
C ASN A 96 -29.31 -4.22 14.12
N ILE A 97 -28.23 -3.56 13.69
CA ILE A 97 -26.83 -3.85 14.04
C ILE A 97 -26.28 -2.62 14.75
N LYS A 98 -25.56 -2.84 15.86
CA LYS A 98 -24.91 -1.74 16.60
C LYS A 98 -23.93 -1.00 15.68
N LYS A 99 -24.04 0.34 15.60
CA LYS A 99 -23.15 1.20 14.81
C LYS A 99 -21.67 0.91 15.05
N ALA A 100 -21.28 0.70 16.31
CA ALA A 100 -19.91 0.33 16.68
C ALA A 100 -19.41 -0.93 15.96
N THR A 101 -20.25 -1.96 15.80
CA THR A 101 -19.86 -3.19 15.11
C THR A 101 -19.66 -2.96 13.61
N VAL A 102 -20.48 -2.11 12.98
CA VAL A 102 -20.35 -1.74 11.57
C VAL A 102 -19.04 -0.97 11.33
N VAL A 103 -18.70 -0.04 12.23
CA VAL A 103 -17.44 0.72 12.16
C VAL A 103 -16.23 -0.21 12.30
N HIS A 104 -16.21 -1.07 13.33
CA HIS A 104 -15.10 -2.02 13.52
C HIS A 104 -14.96 -2.99 12.33
N PHE A 105 -16.08 -3.48 11.80
CA PHE A 105 -16.07 -4.31 10.60
C PHE A 105 -15.48 -3.56 9.39
N SER A 106 -15.87 -2.30 9.19
CA SER A 106 -15.34 -1.45 8.11
C SER A 106 -13.84 -1.24 8.24
N MET A 107 -13.35 -0.98 9.46
CA MET A 107 -11.92 -0.82 9.73
C MET A 107 -11.14 -2.11 9.46
N LEU A 108 -11.61 -3.24 9.99
CA LEU A 108 -10.95 -4.53 9.80
C LEU A 108 -10.97 -4.99 8.34
N LYS A 109 -12.04 -4.71 7.59
CA LYS A 109 -12.12 -5.01 6.15
C LYS A 109 -11.00 -4.34 5.37
N MET A 110 -10.55 -3.15 5.78
CA MET A 110 -9.48 -2.45 5.08
C MET A 110 -8.12 -3.14 5.24
N LEU A 111 -7.84 -3.81 6.37
CA LEU A 111 -6.59 -4.56 6.53
C LEU A 111 -6.41 -5.61 5.43
N TYR A 112 -7.51 -6.21 4.96
CA TYR A 112 -7.54 -7.19 3.87
C TYR A 112 -7.76 -6.57 2.47
N SER A 113 -7.70 -5.24 2.35
CA SER A 113 -7.82 -4.54 1.07
C SER A 113 -6.66 -4.89 0.14
N PHE A 114 -6.93 -4.88 -1.17
CA PHE A 114 -5.91 -5.19 -2.17
C PHE A 114 -4.65 -4.32 -2.01
N PHE A 115 -4.83 -3.05 -1.67
CA PHE A 115 -3.74 -2.12 -1.53
C PHE A 115 -2.82 -2.46 -0.35
N ASN A 116 -3.35 -2.99 0.76
CA ASN A 116 -2.55 -3.28 1.95
C ASN A 116 -1.67 -4.52 1.80
N TRP A 117 -2.26 -5.68 1.50
CA TRP A 117 -1.49 -6.91 1.29
C TRP A 117 -0.58 -6.83 0.05
N SER A 118 -0.86 -5.97 -0.95
CA SER A 118 -0.01 -5.84 -2.14
C SER A 118 1.42 -5.40 -1.80
N HIS A 119 1.58 -4.49 -0.83
CA HIS A 119 2.89 -4.03 -0.39
C HIS A 119 3.73 -5.14 0.24
N LEU A 120 3.10 -6.19 0.80
CA LEU A 120 3.83 -7.33 1.35
C LEU A 120 4.55 -8.12 0.25
N PHE A 121 3.98 -8.20 -0.96
CA PHE A 121 4.65 -8.85 -2.09
C PHE A 121 5.91 -8.08 -2.55
N PHE A 122 6.03 -6.80 -2.21
CA PHE A 122 7.23 -6.02 -2.47
C PHE A 122 8.20 -6.07 -1.28
N LEU A 123 7.71 -5.82 -0.07
CA LEU A 123 8.52 -5.72 1.15
C LEU A 123 9.14 -7.05 1.57
N ILE A 124 8.41 -8.17 1.49
CA ILE A 124 8.92 -9.48 1.93
C ILE A 124 10.12 -9.92 1.08
N PRO A 125 10.06 -9.96 -0.27
CA PRO A 125 11.22 -10.33 -1.08
C PRO A 125 12.38 -9.35 -0.92
N LEU A 126 12.09 -8.04 -0.83
CA LEU A 126 13.12 -7.03 -0.62
C LEU A 126 13.88 -7.26 0.70
N SER A 127 13.14 -7.55 1.77
CA SER A 127 13.73 -7.84 3.09
C SER A 127 14.59 -9.09 3.05
N ILE A 128 14.17 -10.13 2.32
CA ILE A 128 14.96 -11.36 2.15
C ILE A 128 16.28 -11.05 1.44
N ILE A 129 16.24 -10.29 0.33
CA ILE A 129 17.46 -9.94 -0.41
C ILE A 129 18.38 -9.07 0.44
N LEU A 130 17.87 -8.06 1.13
CA LEU A 130 18.68 -7.23 2.03
C LEU A 130 19.44 -8.06 3.08
N VAL A 131 18.79 -9.08 3.66
CA VAL A 131 19.43 -9.97 4.64
C VAL A 131 20.47 -10.89 3.98
N VAL A 132 20.19 -11.40 2.79
CA VAL A 132 21.14 -12.24 2.03
C VAL A 132 22.40 -11.46 1.67
N GLU A 133 22.24 -10.19 1.31
CA GLU A 133 23.33 -9.29 0.90
C GLU A 133 24.05 -8.63 2.10
N GLY A 134 23.81 -9.13 3.32
CA GLY A 134 24.63 -8.81 4.49
C GLY A 134 24.01 -7.83 5.50
N GLN A 135 22.76 -7.38 5.31
CA GLN A 135 22.07 -6.58 6.32
C GLN A 135 21.68 -7.43 7.54
N SER A 136 21.64 -6.80 8.72
CA SER A 136 21.21 -7.46 9.95
C SER A 136 19.77 -7.97 9.83
N SER A 137 19.58 -9.28 10.01
CA SER A 137 18.27 -9.93 9.89
C SER A 137 17.21 -9.32 10.81
N GLY A 138 17.56 -9.13 12.09
CA GLY A 138 16.64 -8.56 13.07
C GLY A 138 16.22 -7.13 12.72
N ALA A 139 17.19 -6.28 12.35
CA ALA A 139 16.93 -4.90 11.98
C ALA A 139 16.09 -4.79 10.70
N THR A 140 16.40 -5.60 9.69
CA THR A 140 15.71 -5.58 8.39
C THR A 140 14.24 -5.97 8.52
N TRP A 141 13.92 -7.01 9.30
CA TRP A 141 12.52 -7.41 9.51
C TRP A 141 11.74 -6.40 10.34
N LEU A 142 12.36 -5.78 11.36
CA LEU A 142 11.75 -4.70 12.13
C LEU A 142 11.51 -3.45 11.27
N TRP A 143 12.47 -3.10 10.40
CA TRP A 143 12.35 -2.02 9.43
C TRP A 143 11.20 -2.27 8.45
N SER A 144 11.14 -3.47 7.87
CA SER A 144 10.07 -3.89 6.95
C SER A 144 8.69 -3.85 7.60
N LEU A 145 8.58 -4.33 8.84
CA LEU A 145 7.36 -4.24 9.63
C LEU A 145 6.97 -2.79 9.91
N SER A 146 7.94 -1.93 10.24
CA SER A 146 7.71 -0.50 10.51
C SER A 146 7.16 0.22 9.28
N ILE A 147 7.74 -0.03 8.10
CA ILE A 147 7.24 0.51 6.83
C ILE A 147 5.82 -0.01 6.55
N TYR A 148 5.58 -1.31 6.75
CA TYR A 148 4.25 -1.87 6.57
C TYR A 148 3.20 -1.22 7.49
N LEU A 149 3.55 -0.95 8.76
CA LEU A 149 2.69 -0.23 9.69
C LEU A 149 2.45 1.22 9.25
N LEU A 150 3.46 1.91 8.71
CA LEU A 150 3.29 3.25 8.13
C LEU A 150 2.33 3.23 6.93
N LEU A 151 2.42 2.22 6.05
CA LEU A 151 1.50 2.05 4.93
C LEU A 151 0.07 1.75 5.41
N LEU A 152 -0.08 1.00 6.50
CA LEU A 152 -1.38 0.81 7.13
C LEU A 152 -1.93 2.12 7.70
N ILE A 153 -1.09 2.92 8.35
CA ILE A 153 -1.47 4.26 8.83
C ILE A 153 -1.91 5.12 7.65
N ASN A 154 -1.17 5.13 6.54
CA ASN A 154 -1.54 5.84 5.31
C ASN A 154 -2.91 5.40 4.77
N ASN A 155 -3.21 4.10 4.79
CA ASN A 155 -4.52 3.59 4.42
C ASN A 155 -5.65 4.20 5.29
N TYR A 156 -5.45 4.23 6.61
CA TYR A 156 -6.44 4.82 7.52
C TYR A 156 -6.54 6.34 7.38
N LEU A 157 -5.41 7.03 7.17
CA LEU A 157 -5.37 8.47 6.87
C LEU A 157 -6.18 8.79 5.62
N ASN A 158 -6.02 8.02 4.55
CA ASN A 158 -6.82 8.19 3.34
C ASN A 158 -8.33 8.11 3.62
N VAL A 159 -8.75 7.18 4.47
CA VAL A 159 -10.16 7.03 4.84
C VAL A 159 -10.69 8.21 5.65
N LEU A 160 -9.84 8.83 6.49
CA LEU A 160 -10.19 10.06 7.21
C LEU A 160 -10.27 11.28 6.29
N VAL A 161 -9.44 11.32 5.24
CA VAL A 161 -9.39 12.38 4.23
C VAL A 161 -10.46 12.22 3.15
N ASN A 162 -11.12 11.07 3.10
CA ASN A 162 -12.12 10.73 2.08
C ASN A 162 -13.09 11.90 1.78
N GLN A 163 -13.31 12.17 0.49
CA GLN A 163 -14.15 13.25 -0.04
C GLN A 163 -13.66 14.68 0.25
N LYS A 164 -12.51 14.88 0.89
CA LYS A 164 -11.89 16.21 1.06
C LYS A 164 -10.88 16.47 -0.06
N ASN A 165 -11.39 16.84 -1.24
CA ASN A 165 -10.56 17.10 -2.43
C ASN A 165 -9.46 18.13 -2.21
N THR A 166 -9.66 19.12 -1.32
CA THR A 166 -8.64 20.12 -0.98
C THR A 166 -7.41 19.48 -0.34
N VAL A 167 -7.61 18.56 0.61
CA VAL A 167 -6.49 17.90 1.31
C VAL A 167 -5.73 17.00 0.34
N PHE A 168 -6.45 16.26 -0.50
CA PHE A 168 -5.84 15.48 -1.58
C PHE A 168 -5.00 16.36 -2.52
N ALA A 169 -5.55 17.48 -3.00
CA ALA A 169 -4.85 18.38 -3.91
C ALA A 169 -3.57 18.96 -3.27
N VAL A 170 -3.62 19.33 -1.99
CA VAL A 170 -2.43 19.81 -1.25
C VAL A 170 -1.37 18.71 -1.16
N VAL A 171 -1.73 17.49 -0.75
CA VAL A 171 -0.77 16.38 -0.63
C VAL A 171 -0.19 16.00 -1.99
N ALA A 172 -1.01 15.88 -3.03
CA ALA A 172 -0.54 15.59 -4.38
C ALA A 172 0.40 16.67 -4.91
N THR A 173 0.08 17.94 -4.67
CA THR A 173 0.94 19.08 -5.06
C THR A 173 2.27 19.05 -4.30
N LEU A 174 2.26 18.71 -3.01
CA LEU A 174 3.50 18.59 -2.24
C LEU A 174 4.38 17.46 -2.75
N VAL A 175 3.81 16.29 -3.04
CA VAL A 175 4.56 15.12 -3.54
C VAL A 175 5.11 15.35 -4.95
N ILE A 176 4.26 15.84 -5.87
CA ILE A 176 4.68 16.11 -7.26
C ILE A 176 5.62 17.31 -7.29
N GLY A 177 5.36 18.33 -6.49
CA GLY A 177 6.18 19.54 -6.38
C GLY A 177 7.56 19.23 -5.82
N SER A 178 7.68 18.43 -4.77
CA SER A 178 8.99 18.02 -4.24
C SER A 178 9.76 17.15 -5.23
N ALA A 179 9.09 16.19 -5.90
CA ALA A 179 9.72 15.39 -6.93
C ALA A 179 10.20 16.23 -8.13
N GLY A 180 9.41 17.24 -8.55
CA GLY A 180 9.78 18.18 -9.60
C GLY A 180 10.96 19.07 -9.20
N LEU A 181 10.94 19.61 -7.98
CA LEU A 181 12.06 20.42 -7.45
C LEU A 181 13.36 19.62 -7.37
N GLN A 182 13.28 18.34 -7.05
CA GLN A 182 14.44 17.45 -7.06
C GLN A 182 14.91 17.15 -8.48
N TYR A 183 14.00 16.95 -9.44
CA TYR A 183 14.36 16.72 -10.85
C TYR A 183 15.08 17.92 -11.48
N PHE A 184 14.74 19.15 -11.07
CA PHE A 184 15.40 20.37 -11.53
C PHE A 184 16.60 20.80 -10.66
N ASP A 185 17.08 19.93 -9.76
CA ASP A 185 18.21 20.18 -8.85
C ASP A 185 18.06 21.46 -7.98
N VAL A 186 16.81 21.92 -7.75
CA VAL A 186 16.54 23.13 -6.95
C VAL A 186 16.52 22.80 -5.46
N PHE A 187 15.85 21.71 -5.09
CA PHE A 187 15.70 21.29 -3.70
C PHE A 187 15.46 19.78 -3.60
N ASP A 188 16.22 19.12 -2.73
CA ASP A 188 16.06 17.69 -2.45
C ASP A 188 15.55 17.48 -1.02
N ILE A 189 14.34 16.92 -0.90
CA ILE A 189 13.72 16.61 0.38
C ILE A 189 14.26 15.31 0.99
N THR A 190 14.84 14.44 0.16
CA THR A 190 15.16 13.07 0.55
C THR A 190 16.23 12.94 1.64
N PRO A 191 17.30 13.77 1.71
CA PRO A 191 18.30 13.67 2.77
C PRO A 191 17.72 13.99 4.16
N TYR A 192 16.77 14.91 4.22
CA TYR A 192 16.11 15.30 5.49
C TYR A 192 15.19 14.20 6.01
N THR A 193 14.52 13.49 5.11
CA THR A 193 13.57 12.43 5.49
C THR A 193 14.25 11.07 5.67
N GLN A 194 15.41 10.84 5.07
CA GLN A 194 16.14 9.58 5.18
C GLN A 194 16.46 9.21 6.63
N VAL A 195 16.80 10.20 7.47
CA VAL A 195 17.09 10.01 8.90
C VAL A 195 15.92 9.36 9.65
N PHE A 196 14.68 9.60 9.21
CA PHE A 196 13.49 9.00 9.81
C PHE A 196 13.32 7.51 9.45
N PHE A 197 13.81 7.09 8.27
CA PHE A 197 13.64 5.72 7.77
C PHE A 197 14.84 4.81 8.05
N ASN A 198 16.02 5.39 8.27
CA ASN A 198 17.19 4.63 8.65
C ASN A 198 16.97 3.98 10.03
N ALA A 199 16.96 2.64 10.05
CA ALA A 199 17.08 1.89 11.28
C ALA A 199 18.55 1.95 11.76
N PRO A 200 18.81 2.16 13.08
CA PRO A 200 20.15 2.04 13.63
C PRO A 200 20.67 0.59 13.65
#